data_AF-A0A943QT71-F1
#
_entry.id   AF-A0A943QT71-F1
#
_cell.length_a   1.000
_cell.length_b   1.000
_cell.length_c   1.000
_cell.angle_alpha   90.00
_cell.angle_beta   90.00
_cell.angle_gamma   90.00
#
_symmetry.space_group_name_H-M   'P 1'
#
loop_
_entity.id
_entity.type
_entity.pdbx_description
1 polymer ?
#
loop_
_entity_poly.entity_id
_entity_poly.type
_entity_poly.pdbx_seq_one_letter_code
_entity_poly.pdbx_strand_id
1 'polypeptide(L)' 'MANQEKVEQAVYQLLEALGENPEREGLLDTPKRVAKMYAEMFSGLNE' A
#
# COMPACT_ATOMS: atom_id res chain seq x y z
N MET A 1 -10.45 8.11 8.21
CA MET A 1 -9.28 8.17 7.31
C MET A 1 -8.55 6.84 7.39
N ALA A 2 -8.29 6.17 6.26
CA ALA A 2 -7.55 4.91 6.26
C ALA A 2 -6.18 5.12 6.93
N ASN A 3 -5.77 4.24 7.84
CA ASN A 3 -4.46 4.33 8.46
C ASN A 3 -3.40 3.98 7.40
N GLN A 4 -2.78 5.02 6.84
CA GLN A 4 -1.88 4.89 5.70
C GLN A 4 -0.70 3.96 5.99
N GLU A 5 -0.07 4.08 7.17
CA GLU A 5 1.04 3.20 7.58
C GLU A 5 0.62 1.73 7.62
N LYS A 6 -0.59 1.42 8.11
CA LYS A 6 -1.11 0.05 8.11
C LYS A 6 -1.33 -0.49 6.71
N VAL A 7 -1.80 0.33 5.78
CA VAL A 7 -2.00 -0.08 4.38
C VAL A 7 -0.65 -0.30 3.71
N GLU A 8 0.32 0.59 3.92
CA GLU A 8 1.69 0.41 3.39
C GLU A 8 2.32 -0.90 3.91
N GLN A 9 2.23 -1.18 5.21
CA GLN A 9 2.70 -2.44 5.81
C GLN A 9 2.01 -3.67 5.21
N ALA A 10 0.68 -3.61 5.02
CA ALA A 10 -0.07 -4.71 4.42
C ALA A 10 0.33 -4.96 2.95
N VAL A 11 0.60 -3.90 2.19
CA VAL A 11 1.06 -4.02 0.79
C VAL A 11 2.50 -4.56 0.73
N TYR A 12 3.37 -4.15 1.65
CA TYR A 12 4.72 -4.71 1.78
C TYR A 12 4.65 -6.23 2.03
N GLN A 13 3.86 -6.65 3.02
CA GLN A 13 3.66 -8.07 3.34
C GLN A 13 3.03 -8.86 2.20
N LEU A 14 2.12 -8.24 1.44
CA LEU A 14 1.52 -8.86 0.25
C LEU A 14 2.59 -9.13 -0.83
N LEU A 15 3.49 -8.18 -1.07
CA LEU A 15 4.58 -8.35 -2.03
C LEU A 15 5.51 -9.50 -1.60
N GLU A 16 5.89 -9.56 -0.32
CA GLU A 16 6.69 -10.68 0.22
C GLU A 16 5.97 -12.01 0.07
N ALA A 17 4.68 -12.07 0.38
CA ALA A 17 3.86 -13.29 0.27
C ALA A 17 3.73 -13.78 -1.18
N LEU A 18 3.83 -12.88 -2.16
CA LEU A 18 3.85 -13.19 -3.59
C LEU A 18 5.25 -13.59 -4.11
N GLY A 19 6.28 -13.56 -3.26
CA GLY A 19 7.66 -13.86 -3.63
C GLY A 19 8.39 -12.70 -4.32
N GLU A 20 7.83 -11.48 -4.28
CA GLU A 20 8.52 -10.28 -4.75
C GLU A 20 9.51 -9.79 -3.68
N ASN A 21 10.52 -9.03 -4.11
CA ASN A 21 11.41 -8.30 -3.20
C ASN A 21 10.95 -6.83 -3.11
N PRO A 22 10.31 -6.39 -2.01
CA PRO A 22 9.83 -5.02 -1.87
C PRO A 22 10.94 -3.96 -1.85
N GLU A 23 12.18 -4.34 -1.54
CA GLU A 23 13.33 -3.43 -1.47
C GLU A 23 13.96 -3.14 -2.85
N ARG A 24 13.50 -3.82 -3.92
CA ARG A 24 13.98 -3.51 -5.28
C ARG A 24 13.52 -2.12 -5.70
N GLU A 25 14.35 -1.41 -6.46
CA GLU A 25 14.11 -0.01 -6.89
C GLU A 25 12.68 0.21 -7.44
N GLY A 26 12.19 -0.70 -8.28
CA GLY A 26 10.84 -0.60 -8.87
C GLY A 26 9.68 -0.80 -7.87
N LEU A 27 9.93 -1.41 -6.71
CA LEU A 27 8.90 -1.68 -5.69
C LEU A 27 9.02 -0.82 -4.44
N LEU A 28 10.14 -0.14 -4.20
CA LEU A 28 10.41 0.60 -2.98
C LEU A 28 9.25 1.56 -2.60
N ASP A 29 8.72 2.28 -3.58
CA ASP A 29 7.61 3.22 -3.40
C ASP A 29 6.21 2.60 -3.62
N THR A 30 6.12 1.32 -3.98
CA THR A 30 4.84 0.66 -4.29
C THR A 30 3.87 0.67 -3.11
N PRO A 31 4.27 0.31 -1.87
CA PRO A 31 3.39 0.36 -0.72
C PRO A 31 2.71 1.73 -0.55
N LYS A 32 3.49 2.81 -0.65
CA LYS A 32 3.02 4.19 -0.53
C LYS A 32 2.06 4.58 -1.65
N ARG A 33 2.37 4.23 -2.91
CA ARG A 33 1.49 4.50 -4.07
C ARG A 33 0.14 3.80 -3.94
N VAL A 34 0.15 2.53 -3.52
CA VAL A 34 -1.09 1.75 -3.33
C VAL A 34 -1.90 2.28 -2.16
N ALA A 35 -1.27 2.66 -1.04
CA ALA A 35 -1.95 3.25 0.10
C ALA A 35 -2.67 4.56 -0.28
N LYS A 36 -2.01 5.43 -1.05
CA LYS A 36 -2.62 6.66 -1.59
C LYS A 36 -3.81 6.36 -2.50
N MET A 37 -3.65 5.41 -3.43
CA MET A 37 -4.73 5.00 -4.34
C MET A 37 -5.97 4.49 -3.56
N TYR A 38 -5.78 3.67 -2.53
CA TYR A 38 -6.90 3.21 -1.69
C TYR A 38 -7.53 4.33 -0.87
N ALA A 39 -6.75 5.28 -0.36
CA ALA A 39 -7.30 6.44 0.33
C ALA A 39 -8.23 7.28 -0.58
N GLU A 40 -7.85 7.46 -1.86
CA GLU A 40 -8.68 8.16 -2.85
C GLU A 40 -9.92 7.34 -3.22
N MET A 41 -9.76 6.05 -3.54
CA MET A 41 -10.84 5.16 -3.96
C MET A 41 -11.92 4.98 -2.90
N PHE A 42 -11.55 4.96 -1.62
CA PHE A 42 -12.46 4.77 -0.48
C PHE A 42 -12.77 6.06 0.29
N SER A 43 -12.46 7.22 -0.28
CA SER A 43 -12.71 8.52 0.35
C SER A 43 -14.19 8.73 0.73
N GLY A 44 -15.12 8.26 -0.12
CA GLY A 44 -16.57 8.32 0.12
C GLY A 44 -17.14 7.35 1.16
N LEU A 45 -16.33 6.46 1.77
CA LEU A 45 -16.83 5.54 2.82
C LEU A 45 -16.98 6.21 4.20
N ASN A 46 -16.45 7.42 4.36
CA ASN A 46 -16.56 8.19 5.60
C ASN A 46 -17.39 9.48 5.41
N GLU A 47 -18.21 9.52 4.36
CA GLU A 47 -19.17 10.61 4.08
C GLU A 47 -20.54 10.36 4.69
#